data_AF-A0A290ZR22-F1
#
_entry.id   AF-A0A290ZR22-F1
#
_cell.length_a   1.000
_cell.length_b   1.000
_cell.length_c   1.000
_cell.angle_alpha   90.00
_cell.angle_beta   90.00
_cell.angle_gamma   90.00
#
_symmetry.space_group_name_H-M   'P 1'
#
loop_
_entity.id
_entity.type
_entity.pdbx_description
1 polymer ?
#
loop_
_entity_poly.entity_id
_entity_poly.type
_entity_poly.pdbx_seq_one_letter_code
_entity_poly.pdbx_strand_id
1 'polypeptide(L)' 'MPLNTQPNLSEPGKRYFRAFSPGDDFYEALIETHRDLSDEQSAMVNARLILLLANHIGDIPVLREAMRVAREGVAGAG' A
#
# COMPACT_ATOMS: atom_id res chain seq x y z
N MET A 1 -0.08 -9.14 -15.38
CA MET A 1 1.12 -9.60 -14.62
C MET A 1 0.62 -10.17 -13.28
N PRO A 2 1.22 -11.18 -12.62
CA PRO A 2 0.72 -11.62 -11.31
C PRO A 2 0.96 -10.56 -10.22
N LEU A 3 0.14 -10.56 -9.17
CA LEU A 3 0.34 -9.70 -8.00
C LEU A 3 1.71 -9.97 -7.35
N ASN A 4 2.48 -8.92 -7.07
CA ASN A 4 3.71 -9.02 -6.26
C ASN A 4 3.37 -8.82 -4.77
N THR A 5 3.67 -9.82 -3.95
CA THR A 5 3.47 -9.80 -2.48
C THR A 5 4.77 -9.62 -1.69
N GLN A 6 5.90 -9.51 -2.37
CA GLN A 6 7.21 -9.28 -1.75
C GLN A 6 7.50 -7.78 -1.64
N PRO A 7 8.40 -7.37 -0.72
CA PRO A 7 8.85 -5.97 -0.62
C PRO A 7 9.41 -5.47 -1.96
N ASN A 8 8.82 -4.41 -2.50
CA ASN A 8 9.15 -3.87 -3.82
C ASN A 8 9.11 -2.33 -3.86
N LEU A 9 9.43 -1.68 -2.74
CA LEU A 9 9.49 -0.23 -2.64
C LEU A 9 10.88 0.26 -3.03
N SER A 10 10.95 1.21 -3.95
CA SER A 10 12.18 1.87 -4.39
C SER A 10 11.89 3.26 -4.95
N GLU A 11 12.84 4.18 -4.79
CA GLU A 11 12.79 5.51 -5.40
C GLU A 11 13.80 5.57 -6.57
N PRO A 12 13.37 5.91 -7.79
CA PRO A 12 14.27 6.05 -8.93
C PRO A 12 15.40 7.03 -8.63
N GLY A 13 16.65 6.59 -8.85
CA GLY A 13 17.85 7.42 -8.64
C GLY A 13 18.34 7.54 -7.19
N LYS A 14 17.60 7.03 -6.20
CA LYS A 14 18.03 7.00 -4.80
C LYS A 14 18.74 5.68 -4.50
N ARG A 15 20.01 5.77 -4.08
CA ARG A 15 20.81 4.59 -3.70
C ARG A 15 20.77 4.43 -2.19
N TYR A 16 19.93 3.52 -1.73
CA TYR A 16 19.84 3.21 -0.31
C TYR A 16 21.03 2.34 0.13
N PHE A 17 21.69 2.77 1.20
CA PHE A 17 22.80 2.00 1.81
C PHE A 17 22.31 0.86 2.72
N ARG A 18 21.01 0.87 3.08
CA ARG A 18 20.34 -0.16 3.87
C ARG A 18 19.09 -0.66 3.14
N ALA A 19 18.81 -1.95 3.24
CA ALA A 19 17.66 -2.57 2.55
C ALA A 19 16.29 -2.08 3.05
N PHE A 20 16.21 -1.55 4.27
CA PHE A 20 14.95 -1.16 4.92
C PHE A 20 14.50 0.28 4.64
N SER A 21 15.43 1.18 4.29
CA SER A 21 15.14 2.61 4.18
C SER A 21 14.06 3.04 3.16
N PRO A 22 13.92 2.43 1.96
CA PRO A 22 12.81 2.82 1.07
C PRO A 22 11.43 2.47 1.64
N GLY A 23 11.34 1.38 2.40
CA GLY A 23 10.12 1.01 3.08
C GLY A 23 9.83 1.98 4.22
N ASP A 24 10.84 2.27 5.04
CA ASP A 24 10.72 3.17 6.18
C ASP A 24 10.30 4.58 5.75
N ASP A 25 10.92 5.15 4.71
CA ASP A 25 10.60 6.48 4.17
C ASP A 25 9.13 6.54 3.69
N PHE A 26 8.65 5.49 3.02
CA PHE A 26 7.26 5.42 2.57
C PHE A 26 6.28 5.24 3.75
N TYR A 27 6.62 4.40 4.74
CA TYR A 27 5.80 4.24 5.94
C TYR A 27 5.70 5.54 6.73
N GLU A 28 6.78 6.30 6.86
CA GLU A 28 6.76 7.62 7.48
C GLU A 28 5.80 8.56 6.73
N ALA A 29 5.91 8.63 5.39
CA ALA A 29 5.02 9.46 4.58
C ALA A 29 3.54 9.05 4.71
N LEU A 30 3.25 7.74 4.85
CA LEU A 30 1.90 7.27 5.13
C LEU A 30 1.42 7.74 6.51
N ILE A 31 2.22 7.56 7.56
CA ILE A 31 1.86 8.01 8.92
C ILE A 31 1.59 9.51 8.93
N GLU A 32 2.44 10.30 8.28
CA GLU A 32 2.27 11.74 8.13
C GLU A 32 0.96 12.11 7.44
N THR A 33 0.56 11.36 6.40
CA THR A 33 -0.70 11.58 5.68
C THR A 33 -1.94 11.43 6.59
N HIS A 34 -1.84 10.62 7.64
CA HIS A 34 -2.92 10.39 8.60
C HIS A 34 -2.85 11.27 9.84
N ARG A 35 -1.79 12.09 10.00
CA ARG A 35 -1.62 12.96 11.17
C ARG A 35 -2.77 13.97 11.27
N ASP A 36 -3.23 14.20 12.50
CA ASP A 36 -4.31 15.13 12.85
C ASP A 36 -5.70 14.82 12.25
N LEU A 37 -5.88 13.62 11.68
CA LEU A 37 -7.18 13.14 11.19
C LEU A 37 -7.93 12.35 12.25
N SER A 38 -9.27 12.46 12.25
CA SER A 38 -10.12 11.50 12.97
C SER A 38 -10.09 10.12 12.32
N ASP A 39 -10.53 9.09 13.04
CA ASP A 39 -10.62 7.73 12.51
C ASP A 39 -11.47 7.65 11.23
N GLU A 40 -12.58 8.39 11.17
CA GLU A 40 -13.45 8.45 10.00
C GLU A 40 -12.75 9.12 8.80
N GLN A 41 -12.04 10.22 9.04
CA GLN A 41 -11.25 10.90 8.01
C GLN A 41 -10.10 10.02 7.51
N SER A 42 -9.42 9.32 8.42
CA SER A 42 -8.36 8.36 8.12
C SER A 42 -8.87 7.21 7.24
N ALA A 43 -10.06 6.66 7.56
CA ALA A 43 -10.71 5.65 6.73
C ALA A 43 -11.07 6.17 5.33
N MET A 44 -11.54 7.43 5.23
CA MET A 44 -11.83 8.08 3.96
C MET A 44 -10.57 8.27 3.10
N VAL A 45 -9.45 8.67 3.72
CA VAL A 45 -8.14 8.77 3.05
C VAL A 45 -7.72 7.41 2.49
N ASN A 46 -7.83 6.35 3.29
CA ASN A 46 -7.51 4.99 2.85
C ASN A 46 -8.37 4.54 1.66
N ALA A 47 -9.68 4.76 1.71
CA ALA A 47 -10.57 4.42 0.61
C ALA A 47 -10.20 5.16 -0.69
N ARG A 48 -9.90 6.46 -0.59
CA ARG A 48 -9.47 7.27 -1.74
C ARG A 48 -8.12 6.80 -2.28
N LEU A 49 -7.15 6.54 -1.41
CA LEU A 49 -5.82 6.07 -1.80
C LEU A 49 -5.90 4.73 -2.54
N ILE A 50 -6.70 3.78 -2.03
CA ILE A 50 -6.95 2.49 -2.71
C ILE A 50 -7.49 2.70 -4.12
N LEU A 51 -8.48 3.58 -4.31
CA LEU A 51 -9.05 3.85 -5.63
C LEU A 51 -8.05 4.52 -6.58
N LEU A 52 -7.25 5.47 -6.09
CA LEU A 52 -6.20 6.12 -6.88
C LEU A 52 -5.14 5.11 -7.35
N LEU A 53 -4.66 4.26 -6.44
CA LEU A 53 -3.69 3.21 -6.76
C LEU A 53 -4.28 2.17 -7.70
N ALA A 54 -5.54 1.77 -7.52
CA ALA A 54 -6.22 0.85 -8.41
C ALA A 54 -6.32 1.41 -9.85
N ASN A 55 -6.64 2.70 -9.98
CA ASN A 55 -6.65 3.38 -11.27
C ASN A 55 -5.24 3.47 -11.89
N HIS A 56 -4.21 3.71 -11.09
CA HIS A 56 -2.82 3.73 -11.56
C HIS A 56 -2.35 2.35 -12.05
N ILE A 57 -2.75 1.27 -11.38
CA ILE A 57 -2.42 -0.11 -11.77
C ILE A 57 -3.16 -0.53 -13.05
N GLY A 58 -4.47 -0.26 -13.16
CA GLY A 58 -5.27 -0.51 -14.37
C GLY A 58 -5.53 -1.99 -14.75
N ASP A 59 -4.83 -2.96 -14.16
CA ASP A 59 -4.97 -4.39 -14.43
C ASP A 59 -6.03 -5.03 -13.51
N ILE A 60 -7.26 -5.20 -14.02
CA ILE A 60 -8.41 -5.75 -13.26
C ILE A 60 -8.11 -7.14 -12.65
N PRO A 61 -7.53 -8.11 -13.37
CA PRO A 61 -7.07 -9.36 -12.78
C PRO A 61 -6.18 -9.20 -11.54
N VAL A 62 -5.17 -8.31 -11.59
CA VAL A 62 -4.29 -8.02 -10.44
C VAL A 62 -5.09 -7.47 -9.26
N LEU A 63 -6.00 -6.54 -9.51
CA LEU A 63 -6.84 -5.95 -8.46
C LEU A 63 -7.75 -6.99 -7.79
N ARG A 64 -8.32 -7.91 -8.58
CA ARG A 64 -9.13 -9.02 -8.05
C ARG A 64 -8.30 -9.98 -7.21
N GLU A 65 -7.10 -10.31 -7.65
CA GLU A 65 -6.16 -11.13 -6.88
C GLU A 65 -5.78 -10.46 -5.56
N ALA A 66 -5.47 -9.16 -5.58
CA ALA A 66 -5.16 -8.38 -4.39
C ALA A 66 -6.30 -8.38 -3.37
N MET A 67 -7.55 -8.17 -3.82
CA MET A 67 -8.73 -8.24 -2.94
C MET A 67 -8.91 -9.62 -2.31
N ARG A 68 -8.67 -10.70 -3.06
CA ARG A 68 -8.74 -12.07 -2.54
C ARG A 68 -7.70 -12.29 -1.44
N VAL A 69 -6.43 -11.96 -1.72
CA VAL A 69 -5.32 -12.13 -0.77
C VAL A 69 -5.54 -11.30 0.49
N ALA A 70 -5.97 -10.04 0.35
CA ALA A 70 -6.26 -9.17 1.49
C ALA A 70 -7.36 -9.75 2.40
N ARG A 71 -8.43 -10.31 1.82
CA ARG A 71 -9.53 -10.92 2.58
C ARG A 71 -9.08 -12.20 3.31
N GLU A 72 -8.25 -13.01 2.68
CA GLU A 72 -7.70 -14.24 3.28
C GLU A 72 -6.79 -13.92 4.47
N GLY A 73 -5.95 -12.89 4.38
CA GLY A 73 -5.06 -12.48 5.47
C GLY A 73 -5.79 -12.08 6.75
N VAL A 74 -7.01 -11.54 6.65
CA VAL A 74 -7.84 -11.21 7.81
C VAL A 74 -8.55 -12.45 8.37
N ALA A 75 -9.06 -13.32 7.49
CA ALA A 75 -9.79 -14.52 7.90
C ALA A 75 -8.90 -15.61 8.54
N GLY A 76 -7.62 -15.67 8.17
CA GLY A 76 -6.64 -16.59 8.76
C GLY A 76 -5.93 -16.05 10.01
N ALA A 77 -6.18 -14.79 10.39
CA ALA A 77 -5.63 -14.15 11.58
C ALA A 77 -6.60 -14.18 12.79
N GLY A 78 -7.68 -14.97 12.68
CA GLY A 78 -8.69 -15.20 13.74
C GLY A 78 -8.61 -16.59 14.34
#